data_AF-V9IJT6-F1
#
_entry.id   AF-V9IJT6-F1
#
_cell.length_a   1.000
_cell.length_b   1.000
_cell.length_c   1.000
_cell.angle_alpha   90.00
_cell.angle_beta   90.00
_cell.angle_gamma   90.00
#
_symmetry.space_group_name_H-M   'P 1'
#
loop_
_entity.id
_entity.type
_entity.pdbx_description
1 polymer ?
#
loop_
_entity_poly.entity_id
_entity_poly.type
_entity_poly.pdbx_seq_one_letter_code
_entity_poly.pdbx_strand_id
1 'polypeptide(L)'
;MSLSLKFLIVTLLFRLRFAIAVNNKERNSVNSCHSLKNLLREIDSYEPVVRAIINETLFGSFKGTTWNELAYFTDTFGPRLSGSEVLECSIDYVLNKSLEYGLENVHGEPVTVPRWIRGKESATLLKPRKKDIALFRIRYQRWYFT
;
A
#
# COMPACT_ATOMS: atom_id res chain seq x y z
N MET A 1 73.37 -28.96 22.29
CA MET A 1 72.62 -29.32 21.05
C MET A 1 71.15 -29.74 21.28
N SER A 2 70.64 -29.92 22.52
CA SER A 2 69.28 -30.47 22.75
C SER A 2 68.13 -29.45 22.83
N LEU A 3 68.42 -28.15 22.99
CA LEU A 3 67.39 -27.12 23.21
C LEU A 3 66.77 -26.59 21.90
N SER A 4 67.57 -26.47 20.84
CA SER A 4 67.13 -25.95 19.54
C SER A 4 66.23 -26.93 18.79
N LEU A 5 66.48 -28.24 18.90
CA LEU A 5 65.65 -29.28 18.28
C LEU A 5 64.26 -29.38 18.92
N LYS A 6 64.16 -29.15 20.24
CA LYS A 6 62.87 -29.11 20.96
C LYS A 6 62.03 -27.90 20.55
N PHE A 7 62.64 -26.73 20.36
CA PHE A 7 61.94 -25.55 19.82
C PHE A 7 61.42 -25.77 18.39
N LEU A 8 62.19 -26.47 17.56
CA LEU A 8 61.79 -26.80 16.18
C LEU A 8 60.61 -27.79 16.15
N ILE A 9 60.59 -28.76 17.05
CA ILE A 9 59.48 -29.73 17.17
C ILE A 9 58.22 -29.05 17.71
N VAL A 10 58.33 -28.18 18.71
CA VAL A 10 57.18 -27.46 19.29
C VAL A 10 56.58 -26.48 18.28
N THR A 11 57.41 -25.78 17.52
CA THR A 11 56.94 -24.88 16.45
C THR A 11 56.31 -25.64 15.29
N LEU A 12 56.83 -26.82 14.94
CA LEU A 12 56.23 -27.71 13.93
C LEU A 12 54.86 -28.26 14.36
N LEU A 13 54.73 -28.69 15.63
CA LEU A 13 53.46 -29.18 16.18
C LEU A 13 52.42 -28.06 16.32
N PHE A 14 52.83 -26.84 16.64
CA PHE A 14 51.93 -25.68 16.71
C PHE A 14 51.42 -25.28 15.32
N ARG A 15 52.28 -25.36 14.29
CA ARG A 15 51.90 -25.14 12.88
C ARG A 15 50.93 -26.23 12.38
N LEU A 16 51.13 -27.49 12.79
CA LEU A 16 50.25 -28.60 12.40
C LEU A 16 48.86 -28.48 13.03
N ARG A 17 48.76 -27.99 14.28
CA ARG A 17 47.48 -27.74 14.96
C ARG A 17 46.70 -26.57 14.33
N PHE A 18 47.39 -25.53 13.86
CA PHE A 18 46.74 -24.38 13.22
C PHE A 18 46.17 -24.73 11.83
N ALA A 19 46.74 -25.71 11.14
CA ALA A 19 46.24 -26.18 9.85
C ALA A 19 44.92 -26.97 9.93
N ILE A 20 44.58 -27.54 11.08
CA ILE A 20 43.40 -28.43 11.23
C ILE A 20 42.17 -27.68 11.76
N ALA A 21 42.29 -26.42 12.21
CA ALA A 21 41.18 -25.66 12.80
C ALA A 21 40.37 -24.80 11.81
N VAL A 22 40.55 -24.99 10.50
CA VAL A 22 39.78 -24.27 9.47
C VAL A 22 39.11 -25.26 8.52
N ASN A 23 38.07 -25.95 8.99
CA ASN A 23 36.99 -26.37 8.12
C ASN A 23 35.79 -26.87 8.92
N ASN A 24 34.78 -26.01 9.05
CA ASN A 24 33.47 -26.26 8.45
C ASN A 24 32.55 -25.09 8.83
N LYS A 25 32.64 -24.01 8.05
CA LYS A 25 31.48 -23.13 7.92
C LYS A 25 30.58 -23.82 6.91
N GLU A 26 29.62 -24.61 7.40
CA GLU A 26 28.48 -25.03 6.58
C GLU A 26 27.81 -23.78 6.03
N ARG A 27 28.17 -23.42 4.80
CA ARG A 27 27.42 -22.47 4.00
C ARG A 27 26.27 -23.26 3.42
N ASN A 28 25.12 -23.18 4.09
CA ASN A 28 23.85 -23.51 3.46
C ASN A 28 23.67 -22.55 2.27
N SER A 29 24.12 -22.97 1.09
CA SER A 29 23.93 -22.25 -0.17
C SER A 29 22.47 -22.43 -0.59
N VAL A 30 21.58 -21.66 0.01
CA VAL A 30 20.28 -21.41 -0.63
C VAL A 30 20.61 -20.64 -1.91
N ASN A 31 20.34 -21.24 -3.07
CA ASN A 31 20.52 -20.66 -4.42
C ASN A 31 19.55 -19.47 -4.70
N SER A 32 19.30 -18.63 -3.69
CA SER A 32 18.42 -17.46 -3.70
C SER A 32 18.94 -16.34 -4.63
N CYS A 33 20.23 -16.35 -4.99
CA CYS A 33 20.83 -15.27 -5.78
C CYS A 33 20.46 -15.26 -7.28
N HIS A 34 20.07 -16.39 -7.90
CA HIS A 34 19.72 -16.36 -9.33
C HIS A 34 18.32 -15.80 -9.57
N SER A 35 17.37 -16.19 -8.72
CA SER A 35 15.98 -15.70 -8.76
C SER A 35 15.91 -14.20 -8.46
N LEU A 36 16.68 -13.72 -7.47
CA LEU A 36 16.66 -12.31 -7.09
C LEU A 36 17.26 -11.39 -8.18
N LYS A 37 18.36 -11.81 -8.82
CA LYS A 37 19.00 -11.01 -9.87
C LYS A 37 18.14 -10.88 -11.13
N ASN A 38 17.40 -11.92 -11.49
CA ASN A 38 16.50 -11.89 -12.63
C ASN A 38 15.32 -10.96 -12.36
N LEU A 39 14.73 -11.03 -11.17
CA LEU A 39 13.64 -10.16 -10.75
C LEU A 39 14.07 -8.68 -10.74
N LEU A 40 15.27 -8.39 -10.22
CA LEU A 40 15.79 -7.01 -10.23
C LEU A 40 15.96 -6.47 -11.66
N ARG A 41 16.48 -7.28 -12.59
CA ARG A 41 16.61 -6.88 -14.00
C ARG A 41 15.27 -6.66 -14.68
N GLU A 42 14.27 -7.46 -14.35
CA GLU A 42 12.90 -7.29 -14.85
C GLU A 42 12.31 -5.96 -14.34
N ILE A 43 12.42 -5.67 -13.05
CA ILE A 43 11.97 -4.42 -12.44
C ILE A 43 12.67 -3.22 -13.09
N ASP A 44 14.00 -3.27 -13.23
CA ASP A 44 14.80 -2.22 -13.85
C ASP A 44 14.37 -1.98 -15.32
N SER A 45 13.94 -3.03 -16.03
CA SER A 45 13.52 -2.92 -17.43
C SER A 45 12.24 -2.09 -17.62
N TYR A 46 11.42 -1.90 -16.59
CA TYR A 46 10.22 -1.07 -16.65
C TYR A 46 10.50 0.43 -16.49
N GLU A 47 11.72 0.82 -16.09
CA GLU A 47 12.11 2.22 -15.91
C GLU A 47 11.67 3.17 -17.05
N PRO A 48 11.91 2.87 -18.35
CA PRO A 48 11.50 3.79 -19.43
C PRO A 48 9.99 3.98 -19.51
N VAL A 49 9.20 2.92 -19.28
CA VAL A 49 7.73 2.99 -19.30
C VAL A 49 7.23 3.80 -18.10
N VAL A 50 7.77 3.54 -16.91
CA VAL A 50 7.43 4.29 -15.69
C VAL A 50 7.75 5.77 -15.86
N ARG A 51 8.93 6.11 -16.40
CA ARG A 51 9.32 7.49 -16.67
C ARG A 51 8.41 8.16 -17.69
N ALA A 52 7.99 7.45 -18.74
CA ALA A 52 7.04 7.97 -19.72
C ALA A 52 5.70 8.34 -19.06
N ILE A 53 5.15 7.46 -18.22
CA ILE A 53 3.89 7.71 -17.49
C ILE A 53 4.04 8.90 -16.53
N ILE A 54 5.13 8.95 -15.76
CA ILE A 54 5.39 10.07 -14.84
C ILE A 54 5.50 11.39 -15.61
N ASN A 55 6.23 11.40 -16.74
CA ASN A 55 6.39 12.62 -17.52
C ASN A 55 5.07 13.06 -18.16
N GLU A 56 4.25 12.16 -18.68
CA GLU A 56 2.94 12.51 -19.23
C GLU A 56 1.99 13.08 -18.18
N THR A 57 2.04 12.56 -16.95
CA THR A 57 1.17 13.02 -15.85
C THR A 57 1.63 14.33 -15.21
N LEU A 58 2.95 14.60 -15.20
CA LEU A 58 3.49 15.83 -14.58
C LEU A 58 3.68 16.98 -15.57
N PHE A 59 4.09 16.68 -16.80
CA PHE A 59 4.52 17.67 -17.80
C PHE A 59 3.81 17.55 -19.13
N GLY A 60 3.24 16.39 -19.44
CA GLY A 60 2.55 16.12 -20.69
C GLY A 60 1.08 16.51 -20.67
N SER A 61 0.31 15.79 -21.48
CA SER A 61 -1.09 16.10 -21.79
C SER A 61 -2.04 15.93 -20.60
N PHE A 62 -1.68 15.08 -19.63
CA PHE A 62 -2.51 14.75 -18.46
C PHE A 62 -2.22 15.62 -17.23
N LYS A 63 -1.36 16.64 -17.37
CA LYS A 63 -0.99 17.52 -16.26
C LYS A 63 -2.20 18.18 -15.63
N GLY A 64 -2.43 17.88 -14.35
CA GLY A 64 -3.51 18.48 -13.55
C GLY A 64 -4.90 17.86 -13.82
N THR A 65 -5.03 16.94 -14.77
CA THR A 65 -6.31 16.28 -15.09
C THR A 65 -6.88 15.58 -13.87
N THR A 66 -6.07 14.80 -13.14
CA THR A 66 -6.54 14.09 -11.92
C THR A 66 -7.13 15.03 -10.88
N TRP A 67 -6.51 16.20 -10.67
CA TRP A 67 -7.02 17.19 -9.72
C TRP A 67 -8.34 17.80 -10.20
N ASN A 68 -8.40 18.19 -11.47
CA ASN A 68 -9.59 18.83 -12.04
C ASN A 68 -10.80 17.88 -12.08
N GLU A 69 -10.59 16.63 -12.48
CA GLU A 69 -11.63 15.61 -12.49
C GLU A 69 -12.10 15.29 -11.07
N LEU A 70 -11.17 15.16 -10.11
CA LEU A 70 -11.52 14.95 -8.71
C LEU A 70 -12.30 16.14 -8.13
N ALA A 71 -11.85 17.37 -8.39
CA ALA A 71 -12.50 18.59 -7.93
C ALA A 71 -13.92 18.71 -8.50
N TYR A 72 -14.07 18.49 -9.81
CA TYR A 72 -15.38 18.47 -10.46
C TYR A 72 -16.29 17.40 -9.86
N PHE A 73 -15.77 16.19 -9.64
CA PHE A 73 -16.51 15.09 -9.04
C PHE A 73 -16.91 15.38 -7.58
N THR A 74 -16.04 15.97 -6.78
CA THR A 74 -16.36 16.33 -5.39
C THR A 74 -17.35 17.48 -5.31
N ASP A 75 -17.21 18.49 -6.16
CA ASP A 75 -18.07 19.67 -6.15
C ASP A 75 -19.46 19.38 -6.72
N THR A 76 -19.56 18.47 -7.69
CA THR A 76 -20.84 18.06 -8.28
C THR A 76 -21.66 17.18 -7.33
N PHE A 77 -21.04 16.17 -6.71
CA PHE A 77 -21.78 15.17 -5.92
C PHE A 77 -21.70 15.38 -4.41
N GLY A 78 -20.62 15.97 -3.88
CA GLY A 78 -20.47 16.15 -2.43
C GLY A 78 -20.47 14.84 -1.62
N PRO A 79 -21.10 14.79 -0.42
CA PRO A 79 -21.13 13.59 0.43
C PRO A 79 -21.94 12.42 -0.16
N ARG A 80 -21.27 11.27 -0.39
CA ARG A 80 -21.84 10.07 -1.03
C ARG A 80 -21.93 8.89 -0.06
N LEU A 81 -22.94 8.90 0.80
CA LEU A 81 -23.10 7.85 1.80
C LEU A 81 -23.70 6.58 1.18
N SER A 82 -23.32 5.41 1.67
CA SER A 82 -23.86 4.12 1.24
C SER A 82 -25.40 4.09 1.29
N GLY A 83 -26.03 3.72 0.18
CA GLY A 83 -27.49 3.68 0.01
C GLY A 83 -28.16 5.03 -0.18
N SER A 84 -27.39 6.11 -0.42
CA SER A 84 -27.93 7.41 -0.84
C SER A 84 -28.09 7.50 -2.36
N GLU A 85 -29.07 8.26 -2.83
CA GLU A 85 -29.28 8.52 -4.27
C GLU A 85 -28.06 9.20 -4.92
N VAL A 86 -27.42 10.13 -4.19
CA VAL A 86 -26.22 10.83 -4.65
C VAL A 86 -25.05 9.86 -4.91
N LEU A 87 -24.94 8.79 -4.12
CA LEU A 87 -23.96 7.74 -4.39
C LEU A 87 -24.28 7.03 -5.71
N GLU A 88 -25.52 6.63 -5.96
CA GLU A 88 -25.90 5.95 -7.21
C GLU A 88 -25.62 6.83 -8.43
N CYS A 89 -26.03 8.11 -8.40
CA CYS A 89 -25.73 9.05 -9.48
C CYS A 89 -24.22 9.23 -9.71
N SER A 90 -23.42 9.19 -8.65
CA SER A 90 -21.97 9.30 -8.77
C SER A 90 -21.31 8.05 -9.36
N ILE A 91 -21.89 6.86 -9.10
CA ILE A 91 -21.45 5.61 -9.71
C ILE A 91 -21.74 5.65 -11.21
N ASP A 92 -22.96 6.02 -11.60
CA ASP A 92 -23.33 6.17 -13.01
C ASP A 92 -22.42 7.16 -13.75
N TYR A 93 -22.08 8.28 -13.10
CA TYR A 93 -21.14 9.25 -13.65
C TYR A 93 -19.75 8.65 -13.90
N VAL A 94 -19.20 7.92 -12.92
CA VAL A 94 -17.87 7.30 -13.06
C VAL A 94 -17.89 6.21 -14.14
N LEU A 95 -18.96 5.42 -14.24
CA LEU A 95 -19.12 4.42 -15.29
C LEU A 95 -19.13 5.08 -16.67
N ASN A 96 -19.93 6.13 -16.85
CA ASN A 96 -19.99 6.88 -18.12
C ASN A 96 -18.65 7.54 -18.46
N LYS A 97 -17.97 8.16 -17.49
CA LYS A 97 -16.63 8.72 -17.71
C LYS A 97 -15.59 7.67 -18.07
N SER A 98 -15.66 6.50 -17.45
CA SER A 98 -14.76 5.38 -17.78
C SER A 98 -14.96 4.91 -19.21
N LEU A 99 -16.21 4.84 -19.69
CA LEU A 99 -16.53 4.54 -21.08
C LEU A 99 -16.05 5.64 -22.04
N GLU A 100 -16.23 6.92 -21.68
CA GLU A 100 -15.73 8.07 -22.48
C GLU A 100 -14.21 8.06 -22.63
N TYR A 101 -13.48 7.62 -21.59
CA TYR A 101 -12.03 7.44 -21.65
C TYR A 101 -11.59 6.17 -22.38
N GLY A 102 -12.52 5.37 -22.89
CA GLY A 102 -12.22 4.17 -23.66
C GLY A 102 -11.64 3.03 -22.84
N LEU A 103 -11.97 2.96 -21.54
CA LEU A 103 -11.54 1.84 -20.69
C LEU A 103 -12.26 0.55 -21.11
N GLU A 104 -11.55 -0.56 -21.04
CA GLU A 104 -12.07 -1.88 -21.35
C GLU A 104 -12.84 -2.46 -20.16
N ASN A 105 -13.86 -3.28 -20.43
CA ASN A 105 -14.60 -4.05 -19.41
C ASN A 105 -15.28 -3.20 -18.31
N VAL A 106 -15.82 -2.03 -18.64
CA VAL A 106 -16.52 -1.15 -17.67
C VAL A 106 -17.92 -1.69 -17.35
N HIS A 107 -18.17 -2.04 -16.09
CA HIS A 107 -19.48 -2.43 -15.58
C HIS A 107 -19.56 -2.21 -14.06
N GLY A 108 -20.79 -2.09 -13.53
CA GLY A 108 -21.04 -2.06 -12.09
C GLY A 108 -21.35 -3.46 -11.55
N GLU A 109 -21.03 -3.69 -10.28
CA GLU A 109 -21.37 -4.92 -9.56
C GLU A 109 -22.35 -4.60 -8.42
N PRO A 110 -23.44 -5.37 -8.25
CA PRO A 110 -24.41 -5.11 -7.21
C PRO A 110 -23.84 -5.46 -5.82
N VAL A 111 -23.99 -4.56 -4.85
CA VAL A 111 -23.57 -4.78 -3.45
C VAL A 111 -24.71 -4.45 -2.49
N THR A 112 -25.03 -5.39 -1.60
CA THR A 112 -26.01 -5.16 -0.53
C THR A 112 -25.35 -4.46 0.66
N VAL A 113 -25.83 -3.27 1.02
CA VAL A 113 -25.31 -2.48 2.13
C VAL A 113 -26.43 -1.95 3.04
N PRO A 114 -26.20 -1.82 4.36
CA PRO A 114 -27.18 -1.20 5.25
C PRO A 114 -27.30 0.30 4.98
N ARG A 115 -28.54 0.78 4.79
CA ARG A 115 -28.84 2.19 4.59
C ARG A 115 -28.97 2.91 5.93
N TRP A 116 -28.02 3.80 6.22
CA TRP A 116 -28.08 4.67 7.40
C TRP A 116 -28.59 6.06 7.02
N ILE A 117 -29.71 6.47 7.61
CA ILE A 117 -30.31 7.79 7.41
C ILE A 117 -30.08 8.62 8.68
N ARG A 118 -29.47 9.80 8.52
CA ARG A 118 -29.21 10.68 9.66
C ARG A 118 -30.52 11.30 10.17
N GLY A 119 -30.73 11.24 11.47
CA GLY A 119 -31.84 11.88 12.16
C GLY A 119 -31.45 13.22 12.79
N LYS A 120 -32.38 13.86 13.50
CA LYS A 120 -32.08 15.05 14.30
C LYS A 120 -31.23 14.67 15.51
N GLU A 121 -30.16 15.42 15.72
CA GLU A 121 -29.19 15.19 16.80
C GLU A 121 -28.86 16.55 17.44
N SER A 122 -28.96 16.62 18.76
CA SER A 122 -28.54 17.78 19.54
C SER A 122 -28.12 17.36 20.94
N ALA A 123 -27.22 18.12 21.55
CA ALA A 123 -26.81 17.93 22.93
C ALA A 123 -26.63 19.28 23.61
N THR A 124 -27.15 19.39 24.83
CA THR A 124 -27.01 20.60 25.65
C THR A 124 -26.37 20.21 26.98
N LEU A 125 -25.23 20.83 27.29
CA LEU A 125 -24.64 20.78 28.62
C LEU A 125 -25.60 21.48 29.59
N LEU A 126 -26.04 20.77 30.63
CA LEU A 126 -26.97 21.34 31.61
C LEU A 126 -26.23 21.97 32.81
N LYS A 127 -25.11 21.37 33.23
CA LYS A 127 -24.26 21.83 34.34
C LYS A 127 -22.77 21.67 33.97
N PRO A 128 -21.88 22.51 34.51
CA PRO A 128 -22.12 23.61 35.46
C PRO A 128 -22.75 24.87 34.85
N ARG A 129 -22.79 24.99 33.52
CA ARG A 129 -23.47 26.09 32.80
C ARG A 129 -24.25 25.54 31.61
N LYS A 130 -25.39 26.16 31.29
CA LYS A 130 -26.21 25.77 30.13
C LYS A 130 -25.50 26.16 28.83
N LYS A 131 -25.15 25.18 27.99
CA LYS A 131 -24.48 25.43 26.71
C LYS A 131 -24.78 24.33 25.69
N ASP A 132 -25.20 24.72 24.49
CA ASP A 132 -25.34 23.78 23.38
C ASP A 132 -23.98 23.33 22.86
N ILE A 133 -23.84 22.03 22.61
CA ILE A 133 -22.62 21.37 22.16
C ILE A 133 -22.83 20.84 20.73
N ALA A 134 -21.85 21.08 19.87
CA ALA A 134 -21.78 20.40 18.58
C ALA A 134 -21.43 18.92 18.81
N LEU A 135 -22.34 18.03 18.43
CA LEU A 135 -22.18 16.58 18.53
C LEU A 135 -22.32 15.95 17.15
N PHE A 136 -21.53 14.90 16.92
CA PHE A 136 -21.76 13.95 15.85
C PHE A 136 -22.15 12.61 16.46
N ARG A 137 -23.29 12.05 16.06
CA ARG A 137 -23.64 10.68 16.45
C ARG A 137 -22.71 9.71 15.74
N ILE A 138 -22.20 8.74 16.49
CA ILE A 138 -21.50 7.58 15.93
C ILE A 138 -22.49 6.66 15.22
N ARG A 139 -22.11 6.14 14.06
CA ARG A 139 -22.89 5.12 13.36
C ARG A 139 -22.82 3.82 14.17
N TYR A 140 -23.98 3.27 14.53
CA TYR A 140 -24.12 1.88 14.99
C TYR A 140 -24.79 1.10 13.87
N GLN A 141 -24.08 0.12 13.29
CA GLN A 141 -24.68 -0.83 12.35
C GLN A 141 -25.16 -2.03 13.16
N ARG A 142 -26.49 -2.20 13.24
CA ARG A 142 -27.08 -3.48 13.65
C ARG A 142 -27.47 -4.20 12.36
N TRP A 143 -26.76 -5.28 12.05
CA TRP A 143 -27.04 -6.13 10.91
C TRP A 143 -28.37 -6.85 11.18
N TYR A 144 -29.43 -6.37 10.53
CA TYR A 144 -30.65 -7.15 10.37
C TYR A 144 -30.62 -7.66 8.94
N PHE A 145 -30.37 -8.96 8.79
CA PHE A 145 -30.73 -9.67 7.57
C PHE A 145 -32.26 -9.80 7.61
N THR A 146 -32.95 -9.09 6.73
CA THR A 146 -34.34 -9.36 6.37
C THR A 146 -34.40 -9.56 4.87
#